data_AF-B6BJ65-F1
#
_entry.id   AF-B6BJ65-F1
#
_cell.length_a   1.000
_cell.length_b   1.000
_cell.length_c   1.000
_cell.angle_alpha   90.00
_cell.angle_beta   90.00
_cell.angle_gamma   90.00
#
_symmetry.space_group_name_H-M   'P 1'
#
loop_
_entity.id
_entity.type
_entity.pdbx_description
1 polymer ?
#
loop_
_entity_poly.entity_id
_entity_poly.type
_entity_poly.pdbx_seq_one_letter_code
_entity_poly.pdbx_strand_id
1 'polypeptide(L)'
;MKTDTEDLLDSLKFSYIQYKACTSNDNAVNTAYTQGYCIALEDILEVHFGVTPNKIIEIRKSILGDNPLGRMYTEIPMDFLEIVEI
;
A
#
# COMPACT_ATOMS: atom_id res chain seq x y z
N MET A 1 23.54 -7.06 8.25
CA MET A 1 23.08 -5.67 8.08
C MET A 1 21.94 -5.75 7.09
N LYS A 2 20.73 -5.32 7.46
CA LYS A 2 19.63 -5.27 6.49
C LYS A 2 19.83 -4.07 5.58
N THR A 3 19.38 -4.22 4.34
CA THR A 3 19.31 -3.12 3.37
C THR A 3 18.03 -2.32 3.58
N ASP A 4 18.02 -1.05 3.15
CA ASP A 4 16.83 -0.19 3.21
C ASP A 4 15.61 -0.83 2.52
N THR A 5 15.84 -1.58 1.43
CA THR A 5 14.79 -2.34 0.75
C THR A 5 14.20 -3.46 1.61
N GLU A 6 15.05 -4.20 2.34
CA GLU A 6 14.58 -5.28 3.23
C GLU A 6 13.75 -4.72 4.39
N ASP A 7 14.17 -3.58 4.95
CA ASP A 7 13.44 -2.91 6.02
C ASP A 7 12.08 -2.42 5.54
N LEU A 8 12.01 -1.81 4.35
CA LEU A 8 10.73 -1.40 3.74
C LEU A 8 9.83 -2.59 3.40
N LEU A 9 10.38 -3.69 2.92
CA LEU A 9 9.63 -4.92 2.67
C LEU A 9 9.04 -5.50 3.96
N ASP A 10 9.78 -5.42 5.08
CA ASP A 10 9.28 -5.85 6.37
C ASP A 10 8.20 -4.89 6.92
N SER A 11 8.35 -3.57 6.71
CA SER A 11 7.29 -2.60 6.99
C SER A 11 6.03 -2.87 6.18
N LEU A 12 6.16 -3.22 4.89
CA LEU A 12 5.03 -3.56 4.03
C LEU A 12 4.30 -4.84 4.50
N LYS A 13 5.05 -5.88 4.89
CA LYS A 13 4.44 -7.08 5.48
C LYS A 13 3.67 -6.74 6.76
N PHE A 14 4.25 -5.91 7.62
CA PHE A 14 3.61 -5.51 8.87
C PHE A 14 2.35 -4.68 8.63
N SER A 15 2.34 -3.78 7.63
CA SER A 15 1.16 -2.99 7.28
C SER A 15 0.03 -3.86 6.71
N TYR A 16 0.33 -4.88 5.90
CA TYR A 16 -0.69 -5.85 5.46
C TYR A 16 -1.31 -6.62 6.63
N ILE A 17 -0.52 -7.03 7.62
CA ILE A 17 -1.03 -7.71 8.83
C ILE A 17 -1.99 -6.78 9.57
N GLN A 18 -1.64 -5.51 9.73
CA GLN A 18 -2.52 -4.51 10.36
C GLN A 18 -3.80 -4.27 9.57
N TYR A 19 -3.70 -4.15 8.24
CA TYR A 19 -4.87 -4.00 7.37
C TYR A 19 -5.84 -5.17 7.53
N LYS A 20 -5.31 -6.41 7.56
CA LYS A 20 -6.12 -7.62 7.82
C LYS A 20 -6.82 -7.59 9.18
N ALA A 21 -6.12 -7.10 10.20
CA ALA A 21 -6.72 -6.95 11.54
C ALA A 21 -7.80 -5.86 11.57
N CYS A 22 -7.59 -4.72 10.90
CA CYS A 22 -8.57 -3.63 10.83
C CYS A 22 -9.84 -4.05 10.09
N THR A 23 -9.70 -4.73 8.95
CA THR A 23 -10.83 -5.26 8.17
C THR A 23 -11.64 -6.30 8.97
N SER A 24 -10.97 -7.13 9.76
CA SER A 24 -11.65 -8.13 10.61
C SER A 24 -12.42 -7.50 11.78
N ASN A 25 -12.06 -6.28 12.19
CA ASN A 25 -12.68 -5.55 13.30
C ASN A 25 -13.70 -4.50 12.86
N ASP A 26 -14.05 -4.44 11.57
CA ASP A 26 -15.00 -3.48 10.96
C ASP A 26 -14.73 -2.00 11.32
N ASN A 27 -13.45 -1.65 11.52
CA ASN A 27 -13.06 -0.27 11.77
C ASN A 27 -12.69 0.40 10.45
N ALA A 28 -13.67 1.03 9.80
CA ALA A 28 -13.51 1.64 8.48
C ALA A 28 -12.40 2.70 8.40
N VAL A 29 -12.25 3.54 9.45
CA VAL A 29 -11.24 4.60 9.48
C VAL A 29 -9.83 4.00 9.52
N ASN A 30 -9.59 3.05 10.43
CA ASN A 30 -8.29 2.39 10.53
C ASN A 30 -7.99 1.55 9.29
N THR A 31 -9.02 0.94 8.70
CA THR A 31 -8.90 0.19 7.45
C THR A 31 -8.44 1.09 6.31
N ALA A 32 -9.07 2.25 6.11
CA ALA A 32 -8.68 3.21 5.07
C ALA A 32 -7.25 3.76 5.30
N TYR A 33 -6.89 4.07 6.55
CA TYR A 33 -5.54 4.55 6.87
C TYR A 33 -4.47 3.50 6.58
N THR A 34 -4.66 2.28 7.09
CA THR A 34 -3.70 1.18 6.88
C THR A 34 -3.60 0.78 5.41
N GLN A 35 -4.71 0.84 4.66
CA GLN A 35 -4.73 0.65 3.21
C GLN A 35 -3.91 1.68 2.46
N GLY A 36 -4.10 2.98 2.75
CA GLY A 36 -3.32 4.05 2.15
C GLY A 36 -1.82 3.90 2.44
N TYR A 37 -1.48 3.51 3.68
CA TYR A 37 -0.10 3.25 4.07
C TYR A 37 0.52 2.05 3.32
N CYS A 38 -0.26 0.98 3.11
CA CYS A 38 0.17 -0.14 2.26
C CYS A 38 0.48 0.33 0.84
N ILE A 39 -0.42 1.09 0.22
CA ILE A 39 -0.25 1.59 -1.15
C ILE A 39 1.00 2.48 -1.27
N ALA A 40 1.20 3.40 -0.32
CA ALA A 40 2.39 4.26 -0.31
C ALA A 40 3.70 3.46 -0.23
N LEU A 41 3.74 2.39 0.57
CA LEU A 41 4.92 1.53 0.66
C LEU A 41 5.14 0.71 -0.62
N GLU A 42 4.07 0.24 -1.26
CA GLU A 42 4.17 -0.44 -2.57
C GLU A 42 4.79 0.49 -3.62
N ASP A 43 4.29 1.72 -3.72
CA ASP A 43 4.78 2.72 -4.67
C ASP A 43 6.24 3.08 -4.41
N ILE A 44 6.63 3.26 -3.15
CA ILE A 44 8.04 3.53 -2.79
C ILE A 44 8.93 2.36 -3.22
N LEU A 45 8.52 1.13 -2.92
CA LEU A 45 9.28 -0.09 -3.25
C LEU A 45 9.43 -0.26 -4.77
N GLU A 46 8.37 0.02 -5.54
CA GLU A 46 8.38 -0.09 -6.99
C GLU A 46 9.21 1.03 -7.64
N VAL A 47 8.94 2.30 -7.30
CA VAL A 47 9.53 3.48 -7.95
C VAL A 47 10.98 3.70 -7.53
N HIS A 48 11.29 3.55 -6.23
CA HIS A 48 12.61 3.95 -5.70
C HIS A 48 13.55 2.76 -5.48
N PHE A 49 13.03 1.56 -5.26
CA PHE A 49 13.85 0.38 -4.96
C PHE A 49 13.77 -0.72 -6.04
N GLY A 50 13.00 -0.50 -7.11
CA GLY A 50 12.90 -1.43 -8.25
C GLY A 50 12.33 -2.79 -7.88
N VAL A 51 11.58 -2.89 -6.78
CA VAL A 51 10.89 -4.12 -6.41
C VAL A 51 9.76 -4.36 -7.40
N THR A 52 9.74 -5.56 -7.99
CA THR A 52 8.76 -5.87 -9.02
C THR A 52 7.34 -5.98 -8.44
N PRO A 53 6.31 -5.57 -9.20
CA PRO A 53 4.91 -5.75 -8.80
C PRO A 53 4.56 -7.19 -8.44
N ASN A 54 5.15 -8.17 -9.14
CA ASN A 54 4.94 -9.60 -8.85
C ASN A 54 5.39 -9.96 -7.44
N LYS A 55 6.54 -9.45 -6.98
CA LYS A 55 7.03 -9.71 -5.62
C LYS A 55 6.12 -9.09 -4.57
N ILE A 56 5.61 -7.88 -4.82
CA ILE A 56 4.61 -7.23 -3.95
C ILE A 56 3.32 -8.07 -3.90
N ILE A 57 2.84 -8.55 -5.04
CA ILE A 57 1.64 -9.40 -5.14
C ILE A 57 1.82 -10.71 -4.36
N GLU A 58 2.98 -11.36 -4.48
CA GLU A 58 3.28 -12.59 -3.73
C GLU A 58 3.22 -12.35 -2.21
N ILE A 59 3.85 -11.28 -1.73
CA ILE A 59 3.82 -10.90 -0.31
C ILE A 59 2.39 -10.61 0.12
N ARG A 60 1.65 -9.80 -0.65
CA ARG A 60 0.26 -9.47 -0.35
C ARG A 60 -0.60 -10.72 -0.24
N LYS A 61 -0.53 -11.61 -1.23
CA LYS A 61 -1.29 -12.87 -1.24
C LYS A 61 -0.97 -13.77 -0.06
N SER A 62 0.30 -13.83 0.35
CA SER A 62 0.70 -14.64 1.50
C SER A 62 0.06 -14.19 2.83
N ILE A 63 -0.36 -12.92 2.94
CA ILE A 63 -0.91 -12.33 4.16
C ILE A 63 -2.42 -12.13 4.06
N LEU A 64 -2.88 -11.50 2.97
CA LEU A 64 -4.28 -11.12 2.72
C LEU A 64 -5.09 -12.19 1.96
N GLY A 65 -4.43 -13.20 1.39
CA GLY A 65 -5.08 -14.14 0.48
C GLY A 65 -5.50 -13.46 -0.82
N ASP A 66 -6.66 -13.85 -1.36
CA ASP A 66 -7.23 -13.24 -2.57
C ASP A 66 -7.94 -11.90 -2.31
N ASN A 67 -7.86 -11.37 -1.08
CA ASN A 67 -8.46 -10.07 -0.76
C ASN A 67 -7.61 -8.95 -1.37
N PRO A 68 -8.10 -8.24 -2.42
CA PRO A 68 -7.34 -7.16 -3.01
C PRO A 68 -7.31 -5.98 -2.04
N LEU A 69 -6.17 -5.27 -1.98
CA LEU A 69 -6.22 -3.89 -1.52
C LEU A 69 -7.05 -3.12 -2.54
N GLY A 70 -8.23 -2.66 -2.15
CA GLY A 70 -9.03 -1.79 -3.01
C GLY A 70 -8.19 -0.57 -3.35
N ARG A 71 -7.71 -0.44 -4.58
CA ARG A 71 -7.13 0.85 -4.97
C ARG A 71 -8.31 1.80 -5.10
N MET A 72 -8.48 2.70 -4.14
CA MET A 72 -9.20 3.93 -4.41
C MET A 72 -8.32 4.70 -5.38
N TYR A 73 -8.51 4.47 -6.67
CA TYR A 73 -8.26 5.53 -7.63
C TYR A 73 -9.27 6.61 -7.25
N THR A 74 -8.85 7.58 -6.43
CA THR A 74 -9.47 8.88 -6.57
C THR A 74 -9.15 9.27 -8.00
N GLU A 75 -10.12 9.16 -8.90
CA GLU A 75 -10.13 10.00 -10.08
C GLU A 75 -9.96 11.40 -9.52
N ILE A 76 -8.73 11.93 -9.50
CA ILE A 76 -8.54 13.34 -9.29
C ILE A 76 -9.27 13.92 -10.49
N PRO A 77 -10.41 14.62 -10.30
CA PRO A 77 -11.04 15.29 -11.42
C PRO A 77 -9.94 16.15 -12.04
N MET A 78 -9.71 16.03 -13.35
CA MET A 78 -8.67 16.80 -14.04
C MET A 78 -8.76 18.30 -13.71
N ASP A 79 -9.94 18.76 -13.33
CA ASP A 79 -10.31 20.07 -12.79
C ASP A 79 -9.48 20.51 -11.55
N PHE A 80 -8.88 19.59 -10.79
CA PHE A 80 -8.01 19.91 -9.65
C PHE A 80 -6.53 20.11 -10.03
N LEU A 81 -6.10 19.67 -11.23
CA LEU A 81 -4.73 19.85 -11.71
C LEU A 81 -4.46 21.26 -12.25
N GLU A 82 -5.49 22.09 -12.46
CA GLU A 82 -5.33 23.50 -12.89
C GLU A 82 -4.89 24.45 -11.76
N ILE A 83 -4.76 24.01 -10.51
CA ILE A 83 -4.42 24.89 -9.38
C ILE A 83 -2.90 24.93 -9.09
N VAL A 84 -2.09 24.14 -9.79
CA VAL A 84 -0.62 24.16 -9.63
C VAL A 84 0.09 24.58 -10.92
N GLU A 85 -0.35 25.71 -11.49
CA GLU A 85 0.53 26.59 -12.24
C GLU A 85 0.79 27.85 -11.39
N ILE A 86 1.84 27.80 -10.56
CA ILE A 86 2.50 28.98 -9.99
C ILE A 86 4.01 28.81 -10.19
#